data_AF-A0A4R9G8A4-F1
#
_entry.id   AF-A0A4R9G8A4-F1
#
_cell.length_a   1.000
_cell.length_b   1.000
_cell.length_c   1.000
_cell.angle_alpha   90.00
_cell.angle_beta   90.00
_cell.angle_gamma   90.00
#
_symmetry.space_group_name_H-M   'P 1'
#
loop_
_entity.id
_entity.type
_entity.pdbx_description
1 polymer ?
#
loop_
_entity_poly.entity_id
_entity_poly.type
_entity_poly.pdbx_seq_one_letter_code
_entity_poly.pdbx_strand_id
1 'polypeptide(L)'
;MKRSILGICLSALFALSFANCDGLASKGSDNSLSALALAGLGSSTSWPPASVSCETDLESSYTTGTYATLCTPASGTDSVHFRVEGLEALGFNGYFYLFKGPSAAPASTSTASGSGNLALVHGRNTGDTNSNTWTKFGADGNYQAGDSSTVFADATFGNPGPSELCVDIVRRSGKTPRAIIWVTGKNNANCKVKNTLKEANATKVISNWTSETVSLASGTGAYFRFSNTSLLTAKKIVVSSVTATDTTECNTSLSSVTTPQALCEPDAGTGKHYRFNGIQLSGNHVAFCMTKGWSDASCMTAAGTGQFKFTLYSGGPPPPPMSYVDFSTEEVNTSSVPSFKTSSADICYDLTQTSPPRVTVWATGTSGADCGNKSSLTASNSILNKSDWVDTSIPGTGTSYATISNTTGTTPGTVTVSSDSVLP
;
A
#
# COMPACT_ATOMS: atom_id res chain seq x y z
N MET A 1 -19.59 -54.03 -33.86
CA MET A 1 -19.85 -54.13 -32.40
C MET A 1 -18.58 -53.77 -31.64
N LYS A 2 -18.75 -53.20 -30.45
CA LYS A 2 -17.82 -52.32 -29.73
C LYS A 2 -16.43 -52.91 -29.47
N ARG A 3 -15.42 -52.04 -29.59
CA ARG A 3 -13.99 -52.28 -29.39
C ARG A 3 -13.64 -52.40 -27.90
N SER A 4 -12.66 -53.24 -27.63
CA SER A 4 -12.02 -53.44 -26.33
C SER A 4 -10.66 -52.70 -26.25
N ILE A 5 -10.23 -52.44 -25.00
CA ILE A 5 -8.86 -52.48 -24.44
C ILE A 5 -8.06 -51.16 -24.22
N LEU A 6 -7.56 -51.06 -22.97
CA LEU A 6 -6.42 -50.30 -22.38
C LEU A 6 -6.61 -48.78 -22.13
N GLY A 7 -6.32 -48.20 -20.96
CA GLY A 7 -5.79 -48.74 -19.69
C GLY A 7 -5.43 -47.63 -18.66
N ILE A 8 -5.26 -48.08 -17.41
CA ILE A 8 -4.27 -47.65 -16.39
C ILE A 8 -4.55 -46.42 -15.47
N CYS A 9 -4.64 -46.76 -14.18
CA CYS A 9 -4.32 -46.07 -12.91
C CYS A 9 -5.05 -44.80 -12.46
N LEU A 10 -5.89 -44.98 -11.42
CA LEU A 10 -6.14 -43.95 -10.40
C LEU A 10 -6.01 -44.60 -9.01
N SER A 11 -4.94 -44.26 -8.30
CA SER A 11 -4.69 -44.64 -6.90
C SER A 11 -4.22 -43.42 -6.13
N ALA A 12 -5.01 -43.01 -5.13
CA ALA A 12 -4.53 -42.40 -3.89
C ALA A 12 -5.69 -42.30 -2.88
N LEU A 13 -5.79 -43.31 -2.01
CA LEU A 13 -6.36 -43.16 -0.68
C LEU A 13 -5.42 -42.28 0.16
N PHE A 14 -5.96 -41.36 0.96
CA PHE A 14 -5.37 -41.05 2.27
C PHE A 14 -6.46 -40.57 3.21
N ALA A 15 -6.85 -41.47 4.13
CA ALA A 15 -7.60 -41.15 5.34
C ALA A 15 -6.60 -40.68 6.41
N LEU A 16 -6.83 -39.53 7.03
CA LEU A 16 -6.13 -39.16 8.27
C LEU A 16 -7.00 -39.51 9.47
N SER A 17 -6.55 -40.49 10.23
CA SER A 17 -7.03 -40.86 11.56
C SER A 17 -6.47 -39.91 12.62
N PHE A 18 -7.35 -39.44 13.51
CA PHE A 18 -6.98 -38.78 14.77
C PHE A 18 -6.40 -39.80 15.74
N ALA A 19 -5.23 -39.51 16.31
CA ALA A 19 -4.70 -40.19 17.48
C ALA A 19 -4.22 -39.16 18.50
N ASN A 20 -4.80 -39.23 19.69
CA ASN A 20 -4.29 -38.61 20.92
C ASN A 20 -2.90 -39.17 21.25
N CYS A 21 -1.99 -38.31 21.73
CA CYS A 21 -0.95 -38.69 22.66
C CYS A 21 -0.79 -37.57 23.70
N ASP A 22 -1.04 -37.91 24.96
CA ASP A 22 -0.64 -37.15 26.14
C ASP A 22 0.89 -37.20 26.32
N GLY A 23 1.44 -36.07 26.78
CA GLY A 23 2.59 -35.98 27.69
C GLY A 23 3.97 -36.39 27.17
N LEU A 24 4.82 -35.40 26.88
CA LEU A 24 6.19 -35.29 27.42
C LEU A 24 6.81 -33.93 27.05
N ALA A 25 7.19 -33.19 28.09
CA ALA A 25 7.99 -31.98 27.98
C ALA A 25 9.40 -32.31 27.48
N SER A 26 9.88 -31.64 26.44
CA SER A 26 11.31 -31.29 26.31
C SER A 26 11.49 -30.11 25.35
N LYS A 27 12.49 -29.28 25.65
CA LYS A 27 12.84 -28.01 25.02
C LYS A 27 13.19 -28.15 23.52
N GLY A 28 12.74 -27.16 22.75
CA GLY A 28 13.47 -26.62 21.60
C GLY A 28 13.49 -27.44 20.32
N SER A 29 12.59 -27.15 19.39
CA SER A 29 12.96 -26.84 17.99
C SER A 29 11.72 -26.34 17.25
N ASP A 30 11.82 -25.13 16.71
CA ASP A 30 10.81 -24.52 15.84
C ASP A 30 10.77 -25.29 14.53
N ASN A 31 9.71 -26.06 14.23
CA ASN A 31 9.44 -26.55 12.86
C ASN A 31 8.03 -27.10 12.59
N SER A 32 7.03 -26.90 13.46
CA SER A 32 5.73 -27.56 13.32
C SER A 32 4.51 -26.64 13.40
N LEU A 33 4.56 -25.47 12.75
CA LEU A 33 3.38 -24.62 12.52
C LEU A 33 3.20 -24.14 11.06
N SER A 34 4.04 -24.61 10.12
CA SER A 34 3.96 -24.22 8.70
C SER A 34 2.88 -24.98 7.90
N ALA A 35 2.08 -25.85 8.51
CA ALA A 35 1.17 -26.76 7.79
C ALA A 35 -0.28 -26.27 7.66
N LEU A 36 -0.65 -25.08 8.17
CA LEU A 36 -1.94 -24.44 7.90
C LEU A 36 -1.86 -23.21 6.97
N ALA A 37 -0.74 -23.04 6.27
CA ALA A 37 -0.53 -21.93 5.32
C ALA A 37 -0.96 -22.25 3.87
N LEU A 38 -1.66 -23.37 3.62
CA LEU A 38 -1.95 -23.86 2.26
C LEU A 38 -3.39 -23.61 1.78
N ALA A 39 -4.04 -22.56 2.29
CA ALA A 39 -5.29 -22.02 1.72
C ALA A 39 -5.21 -20.49 1.65
N GLY A 40 -4.30 -19.99 0.81
CA GLY A 40 -4.07 -18.55 0.64
C GLY A 40 -3.10 -18.25 -0.49
N LEU A 41 -3.27 -18.88 -1.66
CA LEU A 41 -2.54 -18.52 -2.88
C LEU A 41 -3.13 -17.23 -3.47
N GLY A 42 -2.70 -16.11 -2.90
CA GLY A 42 -2.75 -14.78 -3.51
C GLY A 42 -1.38 -14.14 -3.28
N SER A 43 -0.78 -13.61 -4.34
CA SER A 43 0.57 -13.04 -4.40
C SER A 43 1.08 -12.40 -3.09
N SER A 44 2.02 -13.10 -2.43
CA SER A 44 2.76 -12.61 -1.27
C SER A 44 3.85 -11.65 -1.70
N THR A 45 3.48 -10.47 -2.22
CA THR A 45 4.46 -9.40 -2.38
C THR A 45 4.74 -8.83 -0.99
N SER A 46 5.98 -8.96 -0.51
CA SER A 46 6.42 -8.34 0.73
C SER A 46 6.09 -6.85 0.69
N TRP A 47 5.16 -6.43 1.55
CA TRP A 47 4.78 -5.02 1.72
C TRP A 47 5.55 -4.43 2.90
N PRO A 48 6.00 -3.18 2.83
CA PRO A 48 5.95 -2.23 1.70
C PRO A 48 7.15 -2.35 0.74
N PRO A 49 7.06 -1.84 -0.52
CA PRO A 49 8.22 -1.72 -1.40
C PRO A 49 9.32 -0.86 -0.78
N ALA A 50 10.58 -1.22 -1.03
CA ALA A 50 11.75 -0.51 -0.49
C ALA A 50 11.83 0.97 -0.91
N SER A 51 11.22 1.37 -2.03
CA SER A 51 11.21 2.77 -2.51
C SER A 51 10.32 3.71 -1.68
N VAL A 52 9.38 3.16 -0.92
CA VAL A 52 8.37 3.90 -0.14
C VAL A 52 8.39 3.50 1.34
N SER A 53 9.45 2.82 1.78
CA SER A 53 9.59 2.38 3.15
C SER A 53 11.02 2.41 3.65
N CYS A 54 11.17 2.32 4.96
CA CYS A 54 12.44 2.20 5.63
C CYS A 54 12.25 1.38 6.91
N GLU A 55 13.35 0.86 7.44
CA GLU A 55 13.34 -0.01 8.63
C GLU A 55 14.21 0.59 9.74
N THR A 56 13.79 0.40 10.98
CA THR A 56 14.57 0.67 12.20
C THR A 56 14.69 -0.64 12.98
N ASP A 57 15.90 -1.21 13.02
CA ASP A 57 16.21 -2.39 13.82
C ASP A 57 16.30 -2.02 15.30
N LEU A 58 15.66 -2.82 16.15
CA LEU A 58 15.56 -2.59 17.58
C LEU A 58 16.42 -3.57 18.40
N GLU A 59 16.85 -4.69 17.81
CA GLU A 59 17.57 -5.74 18.56
C GLU A 59 18.99 -5.32 18.96
N SER A 60 19.57 -4.31 18.31
CA SER A 60 21.00 -4.01 18.41
C SER A 60 21.38 -2.74 19.17
N SER A 61 20.44 -1.89 19.63
CA SER A 61 20.86 -0.52 20.04
C SER A 61 19.95 0.30 20.97
N TYR A 62 18.78 -0.19 21.42
CA TYR A 62 17.85 0.67 22.14
C TYR A 62 18.01 0.64 23.68
N THR A 63 17.98 1.82 24.31
CA THR A 63 18.11 2.01 25.77
C THR A 63 16.77 2.32 26.42
N THR A 64 16.47 1.67 27.54
CA THR A 64 15.27 1.95 28.36
C THR A 64 15.08 3.45 28.60
N GLY A 65 13.86 3.94 28.34
CA GLY A 65 13.42 5.28 28.70
C GLY A 65 13.79 6.40 27.72
N THR A 66 14.59 6.16 26.68
CA THR A 66 15.03 7.21 25.73
C THR A 66 14.14 7.33 24.50
N TYR A 67 13.88 8.53 24.00
CA TYR A 67 13.20 8.69 22.72
C TYR A 67 14.19 8.50 21.57
N ALA A 68 13.82 7.68 20.59
CA ALA A 68 14.60 7.46 19.38
C ALA A 68 13.77 7.84 18.15
N THR A 69 14.42 8.48 17.17
CA THR A 69 13.80 8.85 15.90
C THR A 69 13.66 7.60 15.03
N LEU A 70 12.50 7.44 14.39
CA LEU A 70 12.30 6.44 13.35
C LEU A 70 12.85 6.94 12.01
N CYS A 71 13.24 6.01 11.16
CA CYS A 71 13.58 6.33 9.77
C CYS A 71 12.40 7.03 9.06
N THR A 72 12.72 7.85 8.05
CA THR A 72 11.72 8.51 7.20
C THR A 72 11.84 7.97 5.77
N PRO A 73 10.76 7.44 5.16
CA PRO A 73 10.79 6.97 3.77
C PRO A 73 11.17 8.09 2.79
N ALA A 74 11.90 7.74 1.71
CA ALA A 74 12.44 8.69 0.74
C ALA A 74 11.37 9.48 -0.04
N SER A 75 10.19 8.88 -0.21
CA SER A 75 8.97 9.53 -0.68
C SER A 75 7.96 9.48 0.46
N GLY A 76 7.37 10.60 0.84
CA GLY A 76 6.58 10.71 2.06
C GLY A 76 5.33 11.55 1.85
N THR A 77 4.15 10.93 1.98
CA THR A 77 2.93 11.69 2.29
C THR A 77 2.86 11.86 3.81
N ASP A 78 2.00 12.76 4.30
CA ASP A 78 1.74 12.87 5.73
C ASP A 78 0.93 11.67 6.29
N SER A 79 0.36 10.84 5.42
CA SER A 79 -0.23 9.56 5.78
C SER A 79 0.86 8.50 5.85
N VAL A 80 0.87 7.71 6.92
CA VAL A 80 1.97 6.77 7.19
C VAL A 80 1.44 5.45 7.72
N HIS A 81 2.10 4.37 7.32
CA HIS A 81 1.92 3.04 7.86
C HIS A 81 3.11 2.69 8.76
N PHE A 82 2.83 2.22 9.97
CA PHE A 82 3.82 1.64 10.86
C PHE A 82 3.55 0.15 10.99
N ARG A 83 4.59 -0.66 10.89
CA ARG A 83 4.58 -2.07 11.30
C ARG A 83 5.63 -2.30 12.37
N VAL A 84 5.20 -2.72 13.56
CA VAL A 84 6.09 -3.15 14.64
C VAL A 84 6.15 -4.66 14.63
N GLU A 85 7.34 -5.22 14.45
CA GLU A 85 7.56 -6.66 14.37
C GLU A 85 8.05 -7.25 15.69
N GLY A 86 7.48 -8.37 16.08
CA GLY A 86 7.89 -9.14 17.25
C GLY A 86 7.66 -8.42 18.58
N LEU A 87 6.62 -7.60 18.67
CA LEU A 87 6.25 -6.90 19.89
C LEU A 87 5.76 -7.92 20.93
N GLU A 88 6.37 -7.91 22.12
CA GLU A 88 6.07 -8.86 23.19
C GLU A 88 6.22 -8.22 24.58
N ALA A 89 5.17 -8.31 25.39
CA ALA A 89 5.11 -7.91 26.79
C ALA A 89 5.59 -9.05 27.68
N LEU A 90 6.85 -8.94 28.12
CA LEU A 90 7.53 -9.89 29.00
C LEU A 90 7.09 -9.73 30.47
N GLY A 91 6.51 -8.58 30.84
CA GLY A 91 6.04 -8.32 32.20
C GLY A 91 5.06 -7.15 32.31
N PHE A 92 4.61 -6.91 33.54
CA PHE A 92 3.70 -5.80 33.86
C PHE A 92 4.44 -4.46 33.91
N ASN A 93 3.78 -3.37 33.49
CA ASN A 93 4.26 -2.00 33.45
C ASN A 93 5.42 -1.73 32.46
N GLY A 94 5.63 -2.64 31.51
CA GLY A 94 6.38 -2.39 30.28
C GLY A 94 5.49 -1.76 29.22
N TYR A 95 5.92 -0.66 28.62
CA TYR A 95 5.16 0.08 27.59
C TYR A 95 6.05 0.48 26.41
N PHE A 96 5.55 0.25 25.21
CA PHE A 96 6.06 0.77 23.95
C PHE A 96 5.24 2.00 23.60
N TYR A 97 5.92 3.05 23.17
CA TYR A 97 5.32 4.29 22.72
C TYR A 97 5.75 4.55 21.29
N LEU A 98 4.80 4.91 20.45
CA LEU A 98 5.00 5.35 19.08
C LEU A 98 4.39 6.74 18.94
N PHE A 99 5.13 7.68 18.37
CA PHE A 99 4.70 9.06 18.19
C PHE A 99 4.81 9.47 16.72
N LYS A 100 3.83 10.22 16.24
CA LYS A 100 3.85 10.92 14.95
C LYS A 100 3.32 12.34 15.15
N GLY A 101 3.99 13.33 14.56
CA GLY A 101 3.59 14.73 14.75
C GLY A 101 4.62 15.61 15.46
N PRO A 102 5.38 15.13 16.46
CA PRO A 102 6.37 15.97 17.12
C PRO A 102 7.46 16.46 16.16
N SER A 103 7.79 17.75 16.20
CA SER A 103 8.90 18.35 15.44
C SER A 103 10.28 18.06 16.04
N ALA A 104 10.32 17.56 17.28
CA ALA A 104 11.50 17.13 18.00
C ALA A 104 11.16 15.92 18.88
N ALA A 105 12.19 15.28 19.44
CA ALA A 105 12.01 14.19 20.39
C ALA A 105 11.05 14.61 21.53
N PRO A 106 10.00 13.84 21.83
CA PRO A 106 9.05 14.21 22.89
C PRO A 106 9.74 14.38 24.24
N ALA A 107 9.35 15.40 24.99
CA ALA A 107 9.90 15.64 26.34
C ALA A 107 9.26 14.74 27.41
N SER A 108 8.08 14.18 27.13
CA SER A 108 7.36 13.30 28.06
C SER A 108 6.46 12.32 27.31
N THR A 109 5.95 11.32 28.04
CA THR A 109 4.94 10.42 27.49
C THR A 109 3.58 11.09 27.35
N SER A 110 3.37 12.27 27.95
CA SER A 110 2.09 13.00 27.97
C SER A 110 2.00 14.17 26.97
N THR A 111 3.12 14.54 26.33
CA THR A 111 3.25 15.70 25.43
C THR A 111 2.41 15.54 24.16
N ALA A 112 1.13 15.89 24.27
CA ALA A 112 0.22 15.96 23.14
C ALA A 112 -0.75 17.16 23.17
N SER A 113 -0.90 17.91 24.29
CA SER A 113 -1.92 18.95 24.36
C SER A 113 -1.69 20.07 23.32
N GLY A 114 -2.58 20.17 22.33
CA GLY A 114 -2.70 21.29 21.40
C GLY A 114 -1.83 21.28 20.13
N SER A 115 -0.99 20.27 19.89
CA SER A 115 0.08 20.35 18.88
C SER A 115 -0.08 19.47 17.63
N GLY A 116 -1.22 18.79 17.43
CA GLY A 116 -1.41 17.90 16.27
C GLY A 116 -0.52 16.65 16.31
N ASN A 117 -0.18 16.18 17.51
CA ASN A 117 0.63 14.97 17.74
C ASN A 117 -0.28 13.77 18.04
N LEU A 118 -0.01 12.65 17.35
CA LEU A 118 -0.53 11.34 17.68
C LEU A 118 0.50 10.57 18.52
N ALA A 119 0.02 9.91 19.57
CA ALA A 119 0.76 8.90 20.32
C ALA A 119 -0.05 7.60 20.35
N LEU A 120 0.63 6.48 20.15
CA LEU A 120 0.13 5.14 20.41
C LEU A 120 0.99 4.52 21.50
N VAL A 121 0.35 3.84 22.44
CA VAL A 121 1.03 3.16 23.55
C VAL A 121 0.56 1.73 23.59
N HIS A 122 1.47 0.79 23.70
CA HIS A 122 1.16 -0.61 23.88
C HIS A 122 1.85 -1.14 25.13
N GLY A 123 1.17 -1.93 25.95
CA GLY A 123 1.76 -2.54 27.13
C GLY A 123 0.73 -3.24 28.00
N ARG A 124 1.14 -3.64 29.20
CA ARG A 124 0.30 -4.40 30.13
C ARG A 124 0.34 -3.80 31.52
N ASN A 125 -0.80 -3.37 32.07
CA ASN A 125 -0.85 -2.84 33.43
C ASN A 125 -0.87 -3.98 34.46
N THR A 126 -0.45 -3.67 35.70
CA THR A 126 -0.69 -4.57 36.83
C THR A 126 -2.18 -4.84 37.01
N GLY A 127 -2.56 -6.12 37.07
CA GLY A 127 -3.95 -6.55 37.23
C GLY A 127 -4.67 -6.83 35.91
N ASP A 128 -4.14 -6.38 34.77
CA ASP A 128 -4.71 -6.70 33.46
C ASP A 128 -4.30 -8.11 33.01
N THR A 129 -5.28 -8.92 32.65
CA THR A 129 -5.05 -10.23 32.04
C THR A 129 -4.39 -10.09 30.66
N ASN A 130 -4.72 -9.00 29.95
CA ASN A 130 -4.39 -8.80 28.54
C ASN A 130 -3.46 -7.60 28.37
N SER A 131 -2.70 -7.58 27.28
CA SER A 131 -2.05 -6.35 26.83
C SER A 131 -3.09 -5.40 26.25
N ASN A 132 -2.87 -4.10 26.44
CA ASN A 132 -3.71 -3.05 25.90
C ASN A 132 -2.91 -2.17 24.98
N THR A 133 -3.62 -1.52 24.08
CA THR A 133 -3.08 -0.44 23.27
C THR A 133 -3.98 0.77 23.40
N TRP A 134 -3.37 1.90 23.72
CA TRP A 134 -4.00 3.21 23.89
C TRP A 134 -3.58 4.14 22.76
N THR A 135 -4.44 5.08 22.43
CA THR A 135 -4.12 6.15 21.48
C THR A 135 -4.48 7.50 22.06
N LYS A 136 -3.68 8.51 21.72
CA LYS A 136 -3.90 9.89 22.11
C LYS A 136 -3.62 10.79 20.93
N PHE A 137 -4.48 11.77 20.68
CA PHE A 137 -4.26 12.81 19.68
C PHE A 137 -4.55 14.16 20.28
N GLY A 138 -3.57 15.07 20.29
CA GLY A 138 -3.82 16.38 20.87
C GLY A 138 -4.14 16.30 22.38
N ALA A 139 -5.23 16.97 22.78
CA ALA A 139 -5.80 16.85 24.13
C ALA A 139 -6.72 15.62 24.29
N ASP A 140 -7.02 14.90 23.22
CA ASP A 140 -8.00 13.81 23.18
C ASP A 140 -7.34 12.45 23.48
N GLY A 141 -8.01 11.64 24.29
CA GLY A 141 -7.53 10.34 24.75
C GLY A 141 -6.77 10.40 26.08
N ASN A 142 -6.64 9.26 26.78
CA ASN A 142 -5.93 9.15 28.05
C ASN A 142 -5.01 7.91 28.08
N TYR A 143 -3.85 8.06 28.73
CA TYR A 143 -2.89 6.97 28.98
C TYR A 143 -3.28 6.07 30.15
N GLN A 144 -4.35 6.42 30.88
CA GLN A 144 -4.81 5.68 32.04
C GLN A 144 -6.10 4.93 31.68
N ALA A 145 -6.17 3.66 32.12
CA ALA A 145 -7.34 2.81 31.98
C ALA A 145 -8.63 3.57 32.33
N GLY A 146 -9.56 3.68 31.37
CA GLY A 146 -10.84 4.36 31.57
C GLY A 146 -11.48 4.94 30.32
N ASP A 147 -10.71 5.30 29.29
CA ASP A 147 -11.26 5.74 28.01
C ASP A 147 -11.31 4.57 27.00
N SER A 148 -12.42 3.85 26.98
CA SER A 148 -12.60 2.68 26.10
C SER A 148 -12.68 3.04 24.60
N SER A 149 -12.86 4.32 24.26
CA SER A 149 -12.98 4.75 22.86
C SER A 149 -11.66 4.65 22.10
N THR A 150 -10.54 4.87 22.79
CA THR A 150 -9.16 4.89 22.26
C THR A 150 -8.34 3.64 22.59
N VAL A 151 -8.94 2.70 23.33
CA VAL A 151 -8.31 1.47 23.81
C VAL A 151 -8.79 0.25 23.02
N PHE A 152 -7.86 -0.67 22.73
CA PHE A 152 -8.19 -2.06 22.48
C PHE A 152 -7.36 -2.96 23.40
N ALA A 153 -8.00 -4.00 23.94
CA ALA A 153 -7.41 -5.01 24.79
C ALA A 153 -7.49 -6.36 24.08
N ASP A 154 -6.39 -7.11 24.02
CA ASP A 154 -6.38 -8.43 23.40
C ASP A 154 -5.53 -9.43 24.19
N ALA A 155 -6.12 -10.58 24.48
CA ALA A 155 -5.54 -11.61 25.35
C ALA A 155 -4.31 -12.31 24.77
N THR A 156 -4.09 -12.23 23.46
CA THR A 156 -2.98 -12.92 22.79
C THR A 156 -2.00 -11.96 22.13
N PHE A 157 -2.22 -10.65 22.20
CA PHE A 157 -1.36 -9.68 21.54
C PHE A 157 -0.11 -9.39 22.37
N GLY A 158 1.03 -9.86 21.88
CA GLY A 158 2.32 -9.69 22.54
C GLY A 158 2.46 -10.46 23.86
N ASN A 159 1.57 -11.43 24.14
CA ASN A 159 1.66 -12.30 25.32
C ASN A 159 0.75 -13.53 25.07
N PRO A 160 1.25 -14.79 25.17
CA PRO A 160 2.55 -15.22 25.67
C PRO A 160 3.67 -15.30 24.62
N GLY A 161 3.58 -14.53 23.53
CA GLY A 161 4.62 -14.55 22.51
C GLY A 161 4.60 -13.33 21.59
N PRO A 162 5.63 -13.20 20.73
CA PRO A 162 5.78 -12.07 19.84
C PRO A 162 4.62 -11.96 18.85
N SER A 163 4.17 -10.74 18.60
CA SER A 163 3.12 -10.42 17.63
C SER A 163 3.48 -9.19 16.82
N GLU A 164 2.90 -9.04 15.62
CA GLU A 164 3.05 -7.81 14.85
C GLU A 164 1.85 -6.87 15.02
N LEU A 165 2.17 -5.58 15.14
CA LEU A 165 1.22 -4.47 15.20
C LEU A 165 1.32 -3.65 13.92
N CYS A 166 0.19 -3.30 13.32
CA CYS A 166 0.15 -2.38 12.20
C CYS A 166 -0.75 -1.20 12.49
N VAL A 167 -0.32 -0.03 12.08
CA VAL A 167 -1.06 1.22 12.29
C VAL A 167 -0.99 2.04 11.03
N ASP A 168 -2.14 2.30 10.41
CA ASP A 168 -2.27 3.38 9.44
C ASP A 168 -2.66 4.66 10.18
N ILE A 169 -1.95 5.74 9.89
CA ILE A 169 -2.35 7.10 10.22
C ILE A 169 -2.73 7.78 8.92
N VAL A 170 -4.02 8.04 8.73
CA VAL A 170 -4.56 8.68 7.53
C VAL A 170 -4.81 10.15 7.83
N ARG A 171 -4.09 11.04 7.15
CA ARG A 171 -4.32 12.49 7.27
C ARG A 171 -5.67 12.86 6.65
N ARG A 172 -6.38 13.81 7.27
CA ARG A 172 -7.58 14.42 6.70
C ARG A 172 -7.41 15.93 6.68
N SER A 173 -7.59 16.56 5.52
CA SER A 173 -7.44 18.01 5.39
C SER A 173 -8.43 18.74 6.29
N GLY A 174 -7.94 19.66 7.12
CA GLY A 174 -8.75 20.45 8.06
C GLY A 174 -9.44 19.64 9.15
N LYS A 175 -9.08 18.37 9.33
CA LYS A 175 -9.68 17.47 10.32
C LYS A 175 -8.62 16.68 11.07
N THR A 176 -9.03 16.09 12.18
CA THR A 176 -8.24 15.08 12.90
C THR A 176 -7.93 13.87 12.03
N PRO A 177 -6.74 13.25 12.21
CA PRO A 177 -6.35 12.06 11.44
C PRO A 177 -7.26 10.88 11.77
N ARG A 178 -7.22 9.83 10.96
CA ARG A 178 -7.75 8.51 11.34
C ARG A 178 -6.59 7.62 11.75
N ALA A 179 -6.77 6.82 12.79
CA ALA A 179 -5.84 5.77 13.16
C ALA A 179 -6.54 4.42 12.99
N ILE A 180 -5.96 3.52 12.20
CA ILE A 180 -6.53 2.20 11.93
C ILE A 180 -5.49 1.17 12.34
N ILE A 181 -5.89 0.23 13.19
CA ILE A 181 -4.98 -0.66 13.89
C ILE A 181 -5.32 -2.12 13.61
N TRP A 182 -4.31 -2.91 13.25
CA TRP A 182 -4.39 -4.36 13.07
C TRP A 182 -3.36 -5.08 13.92
N VAL A 183 -3.68 -6.32 14.24
CA VAL A 183 -2.76 -7.27 14.89
C VAL A 183 -2.72 -8.52 14.01
N THR A 184 -1.53 -9.04 13.69
CA THR A 184 -1.40 -10.30 12.94
C THR A 184 -2.17 -11.42 13.63
N GLY A 185 -2.91 -12.21 12.84
CA GLY A 185 -3.68 -13.35 13.34
C GLY A 185 -5.04 -12.97 13.92
N LYS A 186 -5.41 -11.68 13.90
CA LYS A 186 -6.75 -11.19 14.30
C LYS A 186 -7.53 -10.77 13.07
N ASN A 187 -8.82 -11.12 13.02
CA ASN A 187 -9.73 -10.75 11.93
C ASN A 187 -9.16 -11.04 10.52
N ASN A 188 -8.36 -12.11 10.38
CA ASN A 188 -7.65 -12.45 9.14
C ASN A 188 -6.64 -11.40 8.65
N ALA A 189 -6.21 -10.47 9.52
CA ALA A 189 -5.16 -9.52 9.23
C ALA A 189 -3.78 -10.17 9.40
N ASN A 190 -2.87 -9.83 8.50
CA ASN A 190 -1.45 -10.15 8.57
C ASN A 190 -0.66 -8.90 8.24
N CYS A 191 0.05 -8.39 9.25
CA CYS A 191 0.84 -7.17 9.13
C CYS A 191 1.92 -7.18 8.05
N LYS A 192 2.36 -8.38 7.64
CA LYS A 192 3.36 -8.55 6.60
C LYS A 192 2.75 -8.65 5.19
N VAL A 193 1.42 -8.66 5.07
CA VAL A 193 0.69 -8.85 3.81
C VAL A 193 -0.37 -7.76 3.63
N LYS A 194 -0.08 -6.74 2.80
CA LYS A 194 -0.94 -5.55 2.60
C LYS A 194 -2.40 -5.90 2.34
N ASN A 195 -2.65 -6.85 1.43
CA ASN A 195 -4.01 -7.15 0.96
C ASN A 195 -4.92 -7.75 2.04
N THR A 196 -4.33 -8.17 3.16
CA THR A 196 -5.07 -8.64 4.34
C THR A 196 -5.44 -7.50 5.30
N LEU A 197 -4.94 -6.28 5.09
CA LEU A 197 -5.19 -5.14 5.96
C LEU A 197 -6.28 -4.25 5.34
N LYS A 198 -7.51 -4.40 5.83
CA LYS A 198 -8.68 -3.63 5.41
C LYS A 198 -9.29 -2.95 6.61
N GLU A 199 -9.97 -1.82 6.42
CA GLU A 199 -10.65 -1.17 7.54
C GLU A 199 -11.70 -2.10 8.19
N ALA A 200 -12.43 -2.86 7.37
CA ALA A 200 -13.45 -3.80 7.82
C ALA A 200 -12.91 -4.95 8.70
N ASN A 201 -11.60 -5.21 8.65
CA ASN A 201 -10.96 -6.22 9.48
C ASN A 201 -9.93 -5.66 10.45
N ALA A 202 -9.91 -4.34 10.63
CA ALA A 202 -9.12 -3.70 11.67
C ALA A 202 -9.58 -4.20 13.05
N THR A 203 -8.61 -4.34 13.96
CA THR A 203 -8.90 -4.54 15.38
C THR A 203 -9.55 -3.30 15.97
N LYS A 204 -9.14 -2.12 15.50
CA LYS A 204 -9.69 -0.83 15.91
C LYS A 204 -9.60 0.21 14.80
N VAL A 205 -10.66 0.99 14.65
CA VAL A 205 -10.70 2.20 13.83
C VAL A 205 -11.00 3.38 14.74
N ILE A 206 -10.16 4.41 14.70
CA ILE A 206 -10.34 5.65 15.44
C ILE A 206 -10.47 6.78 14.42
N SER A 207 -11.68 7.28 14.27
CA SER A 207 -12.05 8.32 13.30
C SER A 207 -12.67 9.56 13.91
N ASN A 208 -13.12 9.46 15.16
CA ASN A 208 -13.80 10.52 15.90
C ASN A 208 -12.94 10.88 17.11
N TRP A 209 -12.36 12.06 17.09
CA TRP A 209 -11.62 12.64 18.21
C TRP A 209 -12.43 13.81 18.75
N THR A 210 -12.36 14.08 20.05
CA THR A 210 -13.16 15.14 20.68
C THR A 210 -12.83 16.55 20.17
N SER A 211 -11.66 16.75 19.57
CA SER A 211 -11.19 17.99 18.96
C SER A 211 -11.09 17.87 17.42
N GLU A 212 -12.21 17.76 16.71
CA GLU A 212 -12.27 17.51 15.25
C GLU A 212 -11.48 18.50 14.35
N THR A 213 -11.15 19.70 14.85
CA THR A 213 -10.52 20.78 14.06
C THR A 213 -8.99 20.77 14.05
N VAL A 214 -8.34 19.85 14.77
CA VAL A 214 -6.87 19.80 14.86
C VAL A 214 -6.33 18.80 13.83
N SER A 215 -5.57 19.27 12.84
CA SER A 215 -4.89 18.39 11.89
C SER A 215 -3.58 17.84 12.46
N LEU A 216 -3.17 16.67 11.96
CA LEU A 216 -1.84 16.13 12.20
C LEU A 216 -0.78 17.15 11.73
N ALA A 217 0.26 17.39 12.52
CA ALA A 217 1.33 18.31 12.11
C ALA A 217 2.05 17.78 10.84
N SER A 218 2.19 18.63 9.80
CA SER A 218 2.84 18.28 8.52
C SER A 218 4.36 18.25 8.64
N GLY A 219 5.02 17.31 7.94
CA GLY A 219 6.49 17.31 7.82
C GLY A 219 7.27 16.96 9.09
N THR A 220 6.62 16.34 10.08
CA THR A 220 7.19 16.06 11.40
C THR A 220 7.63 14.62 11.55
N GLY A 221 8.71 14.42 12.31
CA GLY A 221 9.33 13.11 12.54
C GLY A 221 8.39 12.13 13.25
N ALA A 222 8.77 10.86 13.18
CA ALA A 222 8.18 9.80 14.00
C ALA A 222 9.21 9.34 15.03
N TYR A 223 8.74 9.03 16.24
CA TYR A 223 9.60 8.63 17.36
C TYR A 223 9.04 7.41 18.03
N PHE A 224 9.91 6.65 18.70
CA PHE A 224 9.49 5.57 19.57
C PHE A 224 10.25 5.58 20.90
N ARG A 225 9.70 4.88 21.90
CA ARG A 225 10.30 4.69 23.22
C ARG A 225 9.80 3.39 23.84
N PHE A 226 10.66 2.64 24.48
CA PHE A 226 10.29 1.63 25.49
C PHE A 226 10.48 2.21 26.89
N SER A 227 9.48 2.02 27.77
CA SER A 227 9.61 2.39 29.19
C SER A 227 10.61 1.52 29.92
N ASN A 228 10.71 0.24 29.54
CA ASN A 228 11.62 -0.75 30.12
C ASN A 228 11.78 -1.93 29.15
N THR A 229 12.98 -2.13 28.62
CA THR A 229 13.31 -3.20 27.66
C THR A 229 13.40 -4.59 28.29
N SER A 230 13.44 -4.69 29.61
CA SER A 230 13.34 -5.98 30.32
C SER A 230 11.89 -6.46 30.47
N LEU A 231 10.91 -5.58 30.25
CA LEU A 231 9.48 -5.88 30.43
C LEU A 231 8.70 -5.89 29.10
N LEU A 232 9.32 -5.44 28.02
CA LEU A 232 8.74 -5.39 26.69
C LEU A 232 9.87 -5.42 25.65
N THR A 233 9.68 -6.18 24.57
CA THR A 233 10.63 -6.25 23.45
C THR A 233 9.92 -6.05 22.12
N ALA A 234 10.67 -5.64 21.10
CA ALA A 234 10.29 -5.72 19.71
C ALA A 234 11.56 -5.86 18.86
N LYS A 235 11.43 -6.41 17.65
CA LYS A 235 12.57 -6.67 16.77
C LYS A 235 12.86 -5.50 15.83
N LYS A 236 11.81 -4.94 15.24
CA LYS A 236 11.93 -4.00 14.14
C LYS A 236 10.70 -3.12 14.03
N ILE A 237 10.88 -1.89 13.57
CA ILE A 237 9.80 -1.01 13.11
C ILE A 237 10.01 -0.68 11.64
N VAL A 238 9.01 -0.96 10.82
CA VAL A 238 8.95 -0.57 9.41
C VAL A 238 8.01 0.61 9.27
N VAL A 239 8.47 1.66 8.58
CA VAL A 239 7.68 2.86 8.28
C VAL A 239 7.47 2.92 6.78
N SER A 240 6.24 3.20 6.33
CA SER A 240 5.92 3.44 4.94
C SER A 240 5.07 4.69 4.75
N SER A 241 5.27 5.36 3.62
CA SER A 241 4.52 6.55 3.22
C SER A 241 3.19 6.25 2.52
N VAL A 242 2.83 4.97 2.40
CA VAL A 242 1.58 4.50 1.83
C VAL A 242 0.83 3.73 2.90
N THR A 243 -0.44 4.08 3.13
CA THR A 243 -1.30 3.38 4.08
C THR A 243 -1.82 2.07 3.47
N ALA A 244 -2.12 1.09 4.33
CA ALA A 244 -2.77 -0.15 3.92
C ALA A 244 -4.25 0.08 3.49
N THR A 245 -4.88 1.10 4.06
CA THR A 245 -6.28 1.51 3.86
C THR A 245 -6.45 2.76 3.01
N ASP A 246 -5.45 3.09 2.19
CA ASP A 246 -5.73 4.08 1.15
C ASP A 246 -6.79 3.50 0.20
N THR A 247 -8.05 3.88 0.40
CA THR A 247 -9.16 3.44 -0.46
C THR A 247 -9.13 4.18 -1.78
N THR A 248 -8.46 5.34 -1.85
CA THR A 248 -8.40 6.14 -3.07
C THR A 248 -7.23 5.76 -3.95
N GLU A 249 -6.34 4.86 -3.53
CA GLU A 249 -5.25 4.33 -4.35
C GLU A 249 -5.08 2.81 -4.24
N CYS A 250 -4.66 2.18 -5.33
CA CYS A 250 -4.21 0.80 -5.31
C CYS A 250 -2.99 0.63 -6.24
N ASN A 251 -2.21 -0.44 -6.05
CA ASN A 251 -1.02 -0.71 -6.85
C ASN A 251 -1.08 -2.08 -7.51
N THR A 252 -0.63 -2.15 -8.76
CA THR A 252 -0.43 -3.39 -9.52
C THR A 252 1.02 -3.45 -9.97
N SER A 253 1.79 -4.42 -9.45
CA SER A 253 3.11 -4.72 -10.02
C SER A 253 2.93 -5.41 -11.36
N LEU A 254 3.55 -4.86 -12.39
CA LEU A 254 3.53 -5.48 -13.71
C LEU A 254 4.53 -6.62 -13.72
N SER A 255 4.07 -7.77 -14.22
CA SER A 255 4.98 -8.85 -14.62
C SER A 255 5.40 -8.64 -16.08
N SER A 256 6.26 -9.49 -16.64
CA SER A 256 6.61 -9.46 -18.06
C SER A 256 5.42 -9.91 -18.91
N VAL A 257 4.35 -9.11 -18.96
CA VAL A 257 3.03 -9.56 -19.45
C VAL A 257 2.85 -9.31 -20.95
N THR A 258 2.89 -10.39 -21.73
CA THR A 258 2.34 -10.41 -23.10
C THR A 258 0.82 -10.62 -23.14
N THR A 259 0.25 -11.04 -22.02
CA THR A 259 -1.21 -11.15 -21.83
C THR A 259 -1.74 -9.94 -21.08
N PRO A 260 -2.97 -9.48 -21.36
CA PRO A 260 -3.54 -8.34 -20.64
C PRO A 260 -3.65 -8.62 -19.14
N GLN A 261 -2.98 -7.80 -18.33
CA GLN A 261 -3.06 -7.87 -16.87
C GLN A 261 -4.10 -6.85 -16.38
N ALA A 262 -5.13 -7.32 -15.69
CA ALA A 262 -6.05 -6.43 -15.00
C ALA A 262 -5.29 -5.61 -13.96
N LEU A 263 -5.48 -4.29 -13.99
CA LEU A 263 -5.07 -3.39 -12.94
C LEU A 263 -6.06 -3.48 -11.79
N CYS A 264 -5.57 -3.24 -10.58
CA CYS A 264 -6.42 -3.04 -9.43
C CYS A 264 -7.34 -1.82 -9.64
N GLU A 265 -8.49 -1.84 -8.97
CA GLU A 265 -9.37 -0.68 -8.87
C GLU A 265 -9.37 -0.18 -7.41
N PRO A 266 -9.29 1.14 -7.17
CA PRO A 266 -9.39 1.68 -5.82
C PRO A 266 -10.77 1.39 -5.20
N ASP A 267 -10.81 1.06 -3.90
CA ASP A 267 -12.05 0.78 -3.18
C ASP A 267 -13.01 1.98 -3.14
N ALA A 268 -12.48 3.21 -3.22
CA ALA A 268 -13.25 4.45 -3.21
C ALA A 268 -13.95 4.76 -4.55
N GLY A 269 -13.69 3.98 -5.60
CA GLY A 269 -14.40 4.07 -6.87
C GLY A 269 -13.49 4.02 -8.08
N THR A 270 -14.03 4.45 -9.22
CA THR A 270 -13.35 4.25 -10.49
C THR A 270 -12.02 5.01 -10.58
N GLY A 271 -10.97 4.35 -11.07
CA GLY A 271 -9.68 4.95 -11.35
C GLY A 271 -9.80 6.12 -12.32
N LYS A 272 -9.28 7.28 -11.89
CA LYS A 272 -9.22 8.54 -12.64
C LYS A 272 -7.78 8.97 -12.90
N HIS A 273 -6.88 8.73 -11.94
CA HIS A 273 -5.46 9.02 -12.10
C HIS A 273 -4.66 7.71 -12.13
N TYR A 274 -3.71 7.63 -13.04
CA TYR A 274 -2.87 6.45 -13.23
C TYR A 274 -1.42 6.88 -13.28
N ARG A 275 -0.56 6.20 -12.54
CA ARG A 275 0.89 6.44 -12.49
C ARG A 275 1.64 5.16 -12.77
N PHE A 276 2.43 5.17 -13.83
CA PHE A 276 3.42 4.15 -14.16
C PHE A 276 4.75 4.56 -13.56
N ASN A 277 5.28 3.76 -12.65
CA ASN A 277 6.56 4.00 -12.00
C ASN A 277 7.60 3.01 -12.53
N GLY A 278 8.75 3.53 -12.97
CA GLY A 278 9.94 2.75 -13.30
C GLY A 278 9.89 2.03 -14.65
N ILE A 279 8.98 2.39 -15.56
CA ILE A 279 8.83 1.69 -16.84
C ILE A 279 10.01 1.98 -17.78
N GLN A 280 10.58 0.93 -18.39
CA GLN A 280 11.59 1.07 -19.43
C GLN A 280 11.32 0.10 -20.58
N LEU A 281 11.37 0.59 -21.82
CA LEU A 281 11.23 -0.18 -23.05
C LEU A 281 12.50 -0.02 -23.91
N SER A 282 13.58 -0.71 -23.53
CA SER A 282 14.87 -0.68 -24.22
C SER A 282 14.91 -1.57 -25.48
N GLY A 283 13.99 -2.53 -25.58
CA GLY A 283 13.84 -3.37 -26.77
C GLY A 283 13.39 -2.58 -28.00
N ASN A 284 13.65 -3.12 -29.19
CA ASN A 284 13.11 -2.55 -30.43
C ASN A 284 11.72 -3.12 -30.70
N HIS A 285 10.84 -2.26 -31.21
CA HIS A 285 9.47 -2.56 -31.61
C HIS A 285 8.61 -3.11 -30.47
N VAL A 286 8.77 -2.52 -29.27
CA VAL A 286 8.02 -2.89 -28.06
C VAL A 286 6.99 -1.82 -27.76
N ALA A 287 5.77 -2.24 -27.45
CA ALA A 287 4.72 -1.36 -26.96
C ALA A 287 4.32 -1.75 -25.54
N PHE A 288 4.10 -0.75 -24.69
CA PHE A 288 3.33 -0.86 -23.47
C PHE A 288 2.01 -0.12 -23.69
N CYS A 289 0.90 -0.73 -23.28
CA CYS A 289 -0.41 -0.11 -23.40
C CYS A 289 -1.18 -0.24 -22.10
N MET A 290 -1.85 0.83 -21.72
CA MET A 290 -2.92 0.82 -20.73
C MET A 290 -4.24 1.03 -21.47
N THR A 291 -5.26 0.26 -21.14
CA THR A 291 -6.58 0.32 -21.79
C THR A 291 -7.70 0.41 -20.76
N LYS A 292 -8.76 1.16 -21.07
CA LYS A 292 -9.98 1.27 -20.27
C LYS A 292 -11.22 1.21 -21.16
N GLY A 293 -12.20 0.39 -20.80
CA GLY A 293 -13.42 0.16 -21.58
C GLY A 293 -13.39 -1.08 -22.49
N TRP A 294 -12.48 -2.02 -22.24
CA TRP A 294 -12.43 -3.33 -22.93
C TRP A 294 -12.79 -4.47 -21.99
N SER A 295 -13.20 -5.59 -22.59
CA SER A 295 -13.36 -6.90 -21.94
C SER A 295 -12.04 -7.67 -21.76
N ASP A 296 -11.11 -7.53 -22.71
CA ASP A 296 -9.91 -8.36 -22.86
C ASP A 296 -8.88 -7.70 -23.81
N ALA A 297 -8.21 -6.64 -23.40
CA ALA A 297 -7.48 -5.80 -24.37
C ALA A 297 -6.01 -6.15 -24.63
N SER A 298 -5.73 -6.52 -25.89
CA SER A 298 -4.39 -6.49 -26.49
C SER A 298 -3.95 -5.06 -26.85
N CYS A 299 -2.65 -4.79 -26.70
CA CYS A 299 -1.98 -3.56 -27.18
C CYS A 299 -2.27 -3.21 -28.65
N MET A 300 -2.52 -4.22 -29.47
CA MET A 300 -2.62 -4.11 -30.93
C MET A 300 -4.03 -3.75 -31.42
N THR A 301 -5.02 -3.77 -30.55
CA THR A 301 -6.41 -3.48 -30.93
C THR A 301 -6.64 -1.97 -30.97
N ALA A 302 -7.28 -1.48 -32.03
CA ALA A 302 -7.72 -0.09 -32.14
C ALA A 302 -8.84 0.21 -31.14
N ALA A 303 -8.90 1.44 -30.63
CA ALA A 303 -9.97 1.86 -29.74
C ALA A 303 -11.29 2.02 -30.52
N GLY A 304 -12.36 1.42 -29.98
CA GLY A 304 -13.74 1.62 -30.40
C GLY A 304 -14.44 2.68 -29.56
N THR A 305 -15.71 2.93 -29.83
CA THR A 305 -16.52 3.94 -29.11
C THR A 305 -16.44 3.76 -27.59
N GLY A 306 -16.11 4.84 -26.87
CA GLY A 306 -16.01 4.86 -25.41
C GLY A 306 -14.78 4.16 -24.84
N GLN A 307 -13.82 3.79 -25.69
CA GLN A 307 -12.62 3.07 -25.30
C GLN A 307 -11.39 3.99 -25.29
N PHE A 308 -10.60 3.94 -24.22
CA PHE A 308 -9.39 4.76 -24.04
C PHE A 308 -8.12 3.91 -23.97
N LYS A 309 -7.10 4.24 -24.77
CA LYS A 309 -5.78 3.61 -24.72
C LYS A 309 -4.69 4.65 -24.52
N PHE A 310 -3.72 4.33 -23.69
CA PHE A 310 -2.45 5.06 -23.60
C PHE A 310 -1.33 4.11 -24.02
N THR A 311 -0.49 4.54 -24.96
CA THR A 311 0.57 3.70 -25.53
C THR A 311 1.93 4.36 -25.39
N LEU A 312 2.91 3.58 -24.93
CA LEU A 312 4.34 3.87 -25.05
C LEU A 312 4.93 2.89 -26.05
N TYR A 313 5.55 3.37 -27.10
CA TYR A 313 6.13 2.53 -28.14
C TYR A 313 7.61 2.88 -28.29
N SER A 314 8.49 1.89 -28.08
CA SER A 314 9.95 2.07 -28.12
C SER A 314 10.51 2.34 -29.52
N GLY A 315 9.66 2.26 -30.55
CA GLY A 315 10.10 2.47 -31.91
C GLY A 315 10.96 1.33 -32.45
N GLY A 316 11.36 1.47 -33.70
CA GLY A 316 12.30 0.61 -34.41
C GLY A 316 12.65 1.33 -35.71
N PRO A 317 13.72 0.99 -36.43
CA PRO A 317 13.93 1.61 -37.74
C PRO A 317 12.71 1.29 -38.64
N PRO A 318 11.89 2.27 -39.10
CA PRO A 318 12.06 3.72 -39.01
C PRO A 318 11.22 4.59 -38.02
N PRO A 319 10.22 4.18 -37.20
CA PRO A 319 9.69 5.12 -36.22
C PRO A 319 10.56 5.27 -34.95
N PRO A 320 10.87 6.52 -34.50
CA PRO A 320 11.48 6.76 -33.19
C PRO A 320 10.56 6.32 -32.05
N PRO A 321 11.02 6.37 -30.78
CA PRO A 321 10.14 6.15 -29.64
C PRO A 321 9.03 7.19 -29.64
N MET A 322 7.80 6.73 -29.41
CA MET A 322 6.61 7.57 -29.41
C MET A 322 5.72 7.22 -28.23
N SER A 323 4.90 8.16 -27.83
CA SER A 323 3.83 7.94 -26.87
C SER A 323 2.61 8.70 -27.31
N TYR A 324 1.46 8.07 -27.22
CA TYR A 324 0.20 8.60 -27.73
C TYR A 324 -0.97 8.09 -26.90
N VAL A 325 -2.08 8.81 -27.02
CA VAL A 325 -3.37 8.43 -26.46
C VAL A 325 -4.35 8.19 -27.59
N ASP A 326 -5.19 7.19 -27.43
CA ASP A 326 -6.32 6.92 -28.30
C ASP A 326 -7.61 7.07 -27.49
N PHE A 327 -8.58 7.78 -28.03
CA PHE A 327 -9.95 7.72 -27.55
C PHE A 327 -10.88 7.48 -28.73
N SER A 328 -11.56 6.34 -28.71
CA SER A 328 -12.30 5.84 -29.87
C SER A 328 -11.41 5.82 -31.12
N THR A 329 -11.83 6.46 -32.22
CA THR A 329 -11.09 6.42 -33.49
C THR A 329 -10.03 7.51 -33.62
N GLU A 330 -9.83 8.35 -32.61
CA GLU A 330 -8.88 9.47 -32.64
C GLU A 330 -7.60 9.13 -31.85
N GLU A 331 -6.45 9.23 -32.51
CA GLU A 331 -5.11 9.05 -31.92
C GLU A 331 -4.39 10.42 -31.85
N VAL A 332 -3.78 10.73 -30.70
CA VAL A 332 -3.01 11.96 -30.50
C VAL A 332 -1.67 11.67 -29.85
N ASN A 333 -0.60 12.10 -30.50
CA ASN A 333 0.76 12.02 -29.97
C ASN A 333 0.97 12.95 -28.76
N THR A 334 1.67 12.45 -27.75
CA THR A 334 2.23 13.25 -26.67
C THR A 334 3.57 13.83 -27.11
N SER A 335 3.90 15.05 -26.66
CA SER A 335 5.05 15.78 -27.23
C SER A 335 6.43 15.40 -26.66
N SER A 336 6.52 14.64 -25.56
CA SER A 336 7.72 14.75 -24.69
C SER A 336 8.17 13.51 -23.88
N VAL A 337 7.83 12.25 -24.22
CA VAL A 337 8.25 11.08 -23.42
C VAL A 337 9.37 10.17 -24.01
N PRO A 338 10.40 10.61 -24.75
CA PRO A 338 11.37 9.64 -25.32
C PRO A 338 12.21 8.87 -24.30
N SER A 339 12.33 9.35 -23.05
CA SER A 339 13.29 8.84 -22.06
C SER A 339 13.06 7.39 -21.65
N PHE A 340 11.82 6.88 -21.74
CA PHE A 340 11.48 5.50 -21.36
C PHE A 340 12.25 4.44 -22.17
N LYS A 341 12.85 4.79 -23.32
CA LYS A 341 13.68 3.86 -24.09
C LYS A 341 15.06 3.65 -23.47
N THR A 342 15.68 4.73 -23.00
CA THR A 342 17.08 4.73 -22.54
C THR A 342 17.23 4.59 -21.04
N SER A 343 16.20 4.93 -20.28
CA SER A 343 16.17 4.85 -18.81
C SER A 343 14.75 4.52 -18.33
N SER A 344 14.62 4.08 -17.08
CA SER A 344 13.31 4.05 -16.42
C SER A 344 12.69 5.45 -16.42
N ALA A 345 11.38 5.51 -16.69
CA ALA A 345 10.59 6.72 -16.68
C ALA A 345 9.37 6.56 -15.78
N ASP A 346 8.95 7.67 -15.18
CA ASP A 346 7.71 7.78 -14.43
C ASP A 346 6.74 8.65 -15.24
N ILE A 347 5.57 8.09 -15.54
CA ILE A 347 4.57 8.70 -16.42
C ILE A 347 3.22 8.58 -15.72
N CYS A 348 2.40 9.61 -15.80
CA CYS A 348 1.09 9.57 -15.19
C CYS A 348 0.07 10.29 -16.06
N TYR A 349 -1.20 9.92 -15.93
CA TYR A 349 -2.29 10.64 -16.59
C TYR A 349 -3.55 10.66 -15.75
N ASP A 350 -4.37 11.68 -15.99
CA ASP A 350 -5.77 11.76 -15.58
C ASP A 350 -6.67 11.42 -16.77
N LEU A 351 -7.71 10.65 -16.53
CA LEU A 351 -8.81 10.37 -17.45
C LEU A 351 -10.13 10.68 -16.72
N THR A 352 -10.82 11.72 -17.17
CA THR A 352 -12.11 12.09 -16.57
C THR A 352 -13.25 11.24 -17.13
N GLN A 353 -14.24 10.95 -16.29
CA GLN A 353 -15.47 10.26 -16.67
C GLN A 353 -16.54 11.25 -17.12
N THR A 354 -16.21 12.05 -18.13
CA THR A 354 -17.06 13.09 -18.70
C THR A 354 -17.24 12.91 -20.20
N SER A 355 -18.14 13.70 -20.80
CA SER A 355 -18.50 13.66 -22.22
C SER A 355 -18.31 15.07 -22.81
N PRO A 356 -17.33 15.29 -23.70
CA PRO A 356 -16.19 14.41 -24.01
C PRO A 356 -15.22 14.27 -22.82
N PRO A 357 -14.42 13.19 -22.75
CA PRO A 357 -13.45 13.03 -21.67
C PRO A 357 -12.28 13.98 -21.81
N ARG A 358 -11.81 14.53 -20.70
CA ARG A 358 -10.47 15.12 -20.58
C ARG A 358 -9.43 14.04 -20.29
N VAL A 359 -8.33 14.07 -21.04
CA VAL A 359 -7.10 13.30 -20.81
C VAL A 359 -5.95 14.28 -20.60
N THR A 360 -5.28 14.18 -19.46
CA THR A 360 -4.06 14.97 -19.19
C THR A 360 -2.92 14.05 -18.86
N VAL A 361 -1.77 14.19 -19.53
CA VAL A 361 -0.61 13.33 -19.37
C VAL A 361 0.57 14.15 -18.86
N TRP A 362 1.35 13.59 -17.95
CA TRP A 362 2.60 14.14 -17.42
C TRP A 362 3.70 13.08 -17.45
N ALA A 363 4.95 13.56 -17.46
CA ALA A 363 6.13 12.73 -17.30
C ALA A 363 7.07 13.38 -16.28
N THR A 364 7.53 12.61 -15.29
CA THR A 364 8.44 13.12 -14.25
C THR A 364 9.69 13.72 -14.89
N GLY A 365 10.10 14.90 -14.41
CA GLY A 365 11.25 15.63 -14.92
C GLY A 365 10.99 16.42 -16.20
N THR A 366 9.78 16.37 -16.76
CA THR A 366 9.37 17.18 -17.92
C THR A 366 8.53 18.37 -17.43
N SER A 367 8.89 19.58 -17.86
CA SER A 367 8.17 20.82 -17.53
C SER A 367 7.95 21.05 -16.02
N GLY A 368 8.80 20.45 -15.16
CA GLY A 368 8.67 20.52 -13.70
C GLY A 368 7.59 19.62 -13.09
N ALA A 369 7.00 18.71 -13.86
CA ALA A 369 6.07 17.70 -13.34
C ALA A 369 6.81 16.60 -12.56
N ASP A 370 6.19 16.12 -11.48
CA ASP A 370 6.62 14.94 -10.72
C ASP A 370 5.40 14.04 -10.47
N CYS A 371 5.33 12.91 -11.17
CA CYS A 371 4.25 11.94 -11.00
C CYS A 371 4.24 11.29 -9.61
N GLY A 372 5.32 11.37 -8.84
CA GLY A 372 5.36 11.01 -7.43
C GLY A 372 4.58 11.97 -6.53
N ASN A 373 4.34 13.21 -6.99
CA ASN A 373 3.75 14.29 -6.23
C ASN A 373 2.59 14.95 -6.99
N LYS A 374 1.35 14.50 -6.72
CA LYS A 374 0.12 15.04 -7.34
C LYS A 374 0.01 16.58 -7.25
N SER A 375 0.49 17.20 -6.16
CA SER A 375 0.42 18.66 -6.01
C SER A 375 1.31 19.43 -6.98
N SER A 376 2.29 18.76 -7.59
CA SER A 376 3.14 19.34 -8.63
C SER A 376 2.47 19.34 -10.01
N LEU A 377 1.41 18.54 -10.20
CA LEU A 377 0.83 18.31 -11.52
C LEU A 377 -0.26 19.35 -11.79
N THR A 378 -0.14 20.02 -12.94
CA THR A 378 -1.02 21.11 -13.39
C THR A 378 -1.29 20.94 -14.89
N ALA A 379 -2.36 21.57 -15.40
CA ALA A 379 -2.58 21.61 -16.84
C ALA A 379 -1.39 22.25 -17.60
N SER A 380 -0.75 23.26 -17.02
CA SER A 380 0.35 24.01 -17.64
C SER A 380 1.68 23.25 -17.74
N ASN A 381 1.92 22.26 -16.88
CA ASN A 381 3.12 21.41 -16.97
C ASN A 381 2.84 20.00 -17.52
N SER A 382 1.65 19.78 -18.07
CA SER A 382 1.32 18.56 -18.80
C SER A 382 2.04 18.51 -20.15
N ILE A 383 2.28 17.30 -20.64
CA ILE A 383 2.79 17.03 -22.00
C ILE A 383 1.64 16.80 -23.00
N LEU A 384 0.42 16.65 -22.48
CA LEU A 384 -0.81 16.61 -23.22
C LEU A 384 -1.95 17.01 -22.28
N ASN A 385 -2.85 17.87 -22.74
CA ASN A 385 -4.13 18.15 -22.10
C ASN A 385 -5.20 18.26 -23.18
N LYS A 386 -5.89 17.16 -23.45
CA LYS A 386 -6.87 17.03 -24.52
C LYS A 386 -8.27 16.85 -23.95
N SER A 387 -9.25 17.58 -24.49
CA SER A 387 -10.66 17.45 -24.12
C SER A 387 -11.64 17.69 -25.28
N ASP A 388 -11.13 17.97 -26.46
CA ASP A 388 -11.88 18.30 -27.68
C ASP A 388 -11.93 17.10 -28.63
N TRP A 389 -12.26 15.93 -28.11
CA TRP A 389 -12.36 14.69 -28.89
C TRP A 389 -13.53 14.75 -29.88
N VAL A 390 -13.35 14.13 -31.05
CA VAL A 390 -14.42 13.96 -32.05
C VAL A 390 -15.55 13.09 -31.48
N ASP A 391 -15.20 12.00 -30.81
CA ASP A 391 -16.15 11.18 -30.06
C ASP A 391 -16.41 11.80 -28.68
N THR A 392 -17.69 11.98 -28.35
CA THR A 392 -18.12 12.57 -27.08
C THR A 392 -18.64 11.53 -26.08
N SER A 393 -18.52 10.23 -26.36
CA SER A 393 -18.91 9.18 -25.43
C SER A 393 -18.14 9.27 -24.10
N ILE A 394 -18.75 8.76 -23.03
CA ILE A 394 -18.09 8.63 -21.73
C ILE A 394 -17.17 7.40 -21.80
N PRO A 395 -15.92 7.47 -21.30
CA PRO A 395 -15.06 6.29 -21.24
C PRO A 395 -15.71 5.16 -20.43
N GLY A 396 -15.50 3.91 -20.88
CA GLY A 396 -16.03 2.75 -20.18
C GLY A 396 -15.58 2.70 -18.71
N THR A 397 -16.48 2.31 -17.81
CA THR A 397 -16.22 2.26 -16.36
C THR A 397 -15.61 0.93 -15.89
N GLY A 398 -15.30 0.03 -16.82
CA GLY A 398 -14.74 -1.30 -16.53
C GLY A 398 -13.30 -1.26 -16.04
N THR A 399 -12.82 -2.46 -15.68
CA THR A 399 -11.43 -2.72 -15.29
C THR A 399 -10.45 -2.17 -16.33
N SER A 400 -9.37 -1.58 -15.85
CA SER A 400 -8.28 -1.13 -16.72
C SER A 400 -7.26 -2.25 -16.89
N TYR A 401 -6.66 -2.38 -18.06
CA TYR A 401 -5.68 -3.43 -18.33
C TYR A 401 -4.35 -2.85 -18.79
N ALA A 402 -3.25 -3.47 -18.37
CA ALA A 402 -1.91 -3.20 -18.86
C ALA A 402 -1.38 -4.38 -19.65
N THR A 403 -0.74 -4.10 -20.80
CA THR A 403 -0.18 -5.12 -21.70
C THR A 403 1.16 -4.64 -22.23
N ILE A 404 2.12 -5.55 -22.40
CA ILE A 404 3.39 -5.30 -23.08
C ILE A 404 3.43 -6.20 -24.31
N SER A 405 3.77 -5.67 -25.49
CA SER A 405 3.74 -6.45 -26.73
C SER A 405 4.80 -7.56 -26.78
N ASN A 406 5.94 -7.38 -26.12
CA ASN A 406 6.98 -8.41 -25.94
C ASN A 406 7.79 -8.15 -24.66
N THR A 407 8.41 -9.19 -24.10
CA THR A 407 9.15 -9.10 -22.84
C THR A 407 10.64 -8.78 -22.99
N THR A 408 11.14 -8.70 -24.22
CA THR A 408 12.58 -8.54 -24.47
C THR A 408 12.96 -7.07 -24.42
N GLY A 409 13.87 -6.71 -23.51
CA GLY A 409 14.25 -5.31 -23.31
C GLY A 409 13.14 -4.50 -22.65
N THR A 410 12.39 -5.11 -21.74
CA THR A 410 11.39 -4.41 -20.93
C THR A 410 11.68 -4.55 -19.46
N THR A 411 11.70 -3.43 -18.76
CA THR A 411 11.66 -3.40 -17.30
C THR A 411 10.23 -3.05 -16.90
N PRO A 412 9.41 -4.04 -16.50
CA PRO A 412 8.05 -3.77 -16.08
C PRO A 412 8.06 -2.98 -14.78
N GLY A 413 7.23 -1.94 -14.74
CA GLY A 413 7.08 -1.04 -13.60
C GLY A 413 5.99 -1.45 -12.62
N THR A 414 5.59 -0.51 -11.76
CA THR A 414 4.36 -0.61 -10.98
C THR A 414 3.35 0.40 -11.49
N VAL A 415 2.06 0.05 -11.51
CA VAL A 415 0.97 0.98 -11.80
C VAL A 415 0.24 1.31 -10.51
N THR A 416 0.22 2.59 -10.14
CA THR A 416 -0.68 3.13 -9.11
C THR A 416 -1.94 3.65 -9.80
N VAL A 417 -3.10 3.21 -9.36
CA VAL A 417 -4.41 3.72 -9.81
C VAL A 417 -5.03 4.50 -8.67
N SER A 418 -5.60 5.66 -8.93
CA SER A 418 -6.28 6.47 -7.93
C SER A 418 -7.68 6.90 -8.37
N SER A 419 -8.65 6.88 -7.45
CA SER A 419 -10.02 7.33 -7.67
C SER A 419 -10.17 8.84 -7.68
N ASP A 420 -9.12 9.54 -7.21
CA ASP A 420 -9.02 10.99 -7.24
C ASP A 420 -8.31 11.41 -8.52
N SER A 421 -8.85 12.42 -9.19
CA SER A 421 -8.20 13.10 -10.30
C SER A 421 -7.31 14.21 -9.74
N VAL A 422 -6.22 14.53 -10.42
CA VAL A 422 -5.37 15.66 -10.04
C VAL A 422 -5.98 16.97 -10.51
N LEU A 423 -6.49 16.97 -11.74
CA LEU A 423 -7.26 18.08 -12.29
C LEU A 423 -8.76 17.85 -12.12
N PRO A 424 -9.55 18.92 -11.91
CA PRO A 424 -11.00 18.86 -11.76
C PRO A 424 -11.75 18.47 -13.04
#